data_AF-A0A817PU31-F1
#
_entry.id   AF-A0A817PU31-F1
#
_cell.length_a   1.000
_cell.length_b   1.000
_cell.length_c   1.000
_cell.angle_alpha   90.00
_cell.angle_beta   90.00
_cell.angle_gamma   90.00
#
_symmetry.space_group_name_H-M   'P 1'
#
loop_
_entity.id
_entity.type
_entity.pdbx_description
1 polymer ?
#
loop_
_entity_poly.entity_id
_entity_poly.type
_entity_poly.pdbx_seq_one_letter_code
_entity_poly.pdbx_strand_id
1 'polypeptide(L)'
;SFIHIDCDIYDGARDVLFLLGSRLVSGTILVFDELFNYPNYEKHEIKALFELLAGSNLRLLPIGASDNIDLKPVRDKSPFSFAFVTDIE
;
A
#
# COMPACT_ATOMS: atom_id res chain seq x y z
N SER A 1 6.55 12.59 -7.24
CA SER A 1 5.46 12.85 -6.28
C SER A 1 5.58 11.90 -5.11
N PHE A 2 5.03 12.26 -3.95
CA PHE A 2 5.09 11.44 -2.73
C PHE A 2 3.70 11.41 -2.06
N ILE A 3 3.26 10.23 -1.64
CA ILE A 3 1.99 10.02 -0.94
C ILE A 3 2.26 9.11 0.26
N HIS A 4 1.83 9.53 1.44
CA HIS A 4 1.80 8.73 2.65
C HIS A 4 0.35 8.36 2.95
N ILE A 5 0.07 7.07 3.13
CA ILE A 5 -1.24 6.50 3.37
C ILE A 5 -1.23 5.93 4.79
N ASP A 6 -2.14 6.44 5.60
CA ASP A 6 -2.26 6.18 7.04
C ASP A 6 -3.75 6.29 7.40
N CYS A 7 -4.55 5.46 6.74
CA CYS A 7 -6.01 5.49 6.83
C CYS A 7 -6.54 4.43 7.79
N ASP A 8 -5.74 3.40 8.08
CA ASP A 8 -6.02 2.19 8.88
C ASP A 8 -7.11 1.27 8.28
N ILE A 9 -8.18 1.86 7.75
CA ILE A 9 -9.37 1.18 7.28
C ILE A 9 -9.51 1.23 5.76
N TYR A 10 -10.19 0.21 5.25
CA TYR A 10 -10.44 0.06 3.82
C TYR A 10 -11.13 1.27 3.19
N ASP A 11 -12.19 1.81 3.81
CA ASP A 11 -12.98 2.87 3.20
C ASP A 11 -12.14 4.14 2.95
N GLY A 12 -11.33 4.54 3.93
CA GLY A 12 -10.42 5.68 3.81
C GLY A 12 -9.33 5.46 2.75
N ALA A 13 -8.68 4.30 2.80
CA ALA A 13 -7.64 3.95 1.83
C ALA A 13 -8.19 3.90 0.40
N ARG A 14 -9.37 3.30 0.22
CA ARG A 14 -10.06 3.20 -1.08
C ARG A 14 -10.37 4.59 -1.64
N ASP A 15 -10.97 5.46 -0.84
CA ASP A 15 -11.34 6.79 -1.32
C ASP A 15 -10.11 7.60 -1.74
N VAL A 16 -9.05 7.62 -0.92
CA VAL A 16 -7.79 8.31 -1.25
C VAL A 16 -7.14 7.72 -2.50
N LEU A 17 -6.99 6.40 -2.56
CA LEU A 17 -6.33 5.71 -3.67
C LEU A 17 -7.07 5.91 -4.99
N PHE A 18 -8.40 5.84 -5.00
CA PHE A 18 -9.18 6.01 -6.23
C PHE A 18 -9.27 7.48 -6.67
N LEU A 19 -9.38 8.43 -5.73
CA LEU A 19 -9.37 9.86 -6.05
C LEU A 19 -8.02 10.33 -6.60
N LEU A 20 -6.92 9.73 -6.12
CA LEU A 20 -5.57 10.06 -6.57
C LEU A 20 -5.07 9.17 -7.70
N GLY A 21 -5.70 8.03 -7.97
CA GLY A 21 -5.22 7.01 -8.90
C GLY A 21 -4.92 7.55 -10.30
N SER A 22 -5.79 8.41 -10.84
CA SER A 22 -5.59 9.04 -12.16
C SER A 22 -4.49 10.13 -12.19
N ARG A 23 -3.97 10.51 -11.01
CA ARG A 23 -2.89 11.50 -10.84
C ARG A 23 -1.55 10.84 -10.54
N LEU A 24 -1.52 9.52 -10.34
CA LEU A 24 -0.28 8.78 -10.17
C LEU A 24 0.47 8.75 -11.51
N VAL A 25 1.76 9.07 -11.44
CA VAL A 25 2.69 9.09 -12.59
C VAL A 25 3.90 8.23 -12.25
N SER A 26 4.57 7.65 -13.26
CA SER A 26 5.81 6.89 -13.05
C SER A 26 6.80 7.65 -12.16
N GLY A 27 7.38 6.95 -11.18
CA GLY A 27 8.23 7.56 -10.14
C GLY A 27 7.48 8.17 -8.95
N THR A 28 6.15 8.01 -8.85
CA THR A 28 5.43 8.37 -7.62
C THR A 28 5.76 7.38 -6.52
N ILE A 29 6.13 7.88 -5.34
CA ILE A 29 6.40 7.07 -4.16
C ILE A 29 5.11 6.98 -3.34
N LEU A 30 4.68 5.77 -3.04
CA LEU A 30 3.60 5.47 -2.10
C LEU A 30 4.20 4.82 -0.86
N VAL A 31 3.90 5.36 0.31
CA VAL A 31 4.23 4.77 1.61
C VAL A 31 2.92 4.47 2.32
N PHE A 32 2.80 3.27 2.87
CA PHE A 32 1.70 2.86 3.74
C PHE A 32 2.26 2.66 5.14
N ASP A 33 1.62 3.18 6.19
CA ASP A 33 2.10 2.95 7.56
C ASP A 33 1.77 1.54 8.07
N GLU A 34 0.59 1.01 7.70
CA GLU A 34 0.12 -0.30 8.15
C GLU A 34 -0.47 -1.14 7.00
N LEU A 35 0.39 -1.64 6.11
CA LEU A 35 -0.07 -2.37 4.92
C LEU A 35 -0.35 -3.87 5.17
N PHE A 36 0.49 -4.55 5.94
CA PHE A 36 0.37 -5.99 6.19
C PHE A 36 1.02 -6.40 7.52
N ASN A 37 0.90 -7.69 7.86
CA ASN A 37 1.52 -8.33 9.03
C ASN A 37 0.85 -8.08 10.39
N TYR A 38 -0.44 -7.73 10.40
CA TYR A 38 -1.29 -7.61 11.60
C TYR A 38 -2.63 -8.32 11.40
N PRO A 39 -3.42 -8.62 12.46
CA PRO A 39 -4.68 -9.34 12.31
C PRO A 39 -5.69 -8.65 11.38
N ASN A 40 -6.26 -9.39 10.43
CA ASN A 40 -7.26 -8.94 9.44
C ASN A 40 -6.79 -7.93 8.40
N TYR A 41 -5.49 -7.62 8.28
CA TYR A 41 -4.95 -6.66 7.30
C TYR A 41 -5.50 -6.82 5.88
N GLU A 42 -5.82 -8.06 5.47
CA GLU A 42 -6.42 -8.39 4.18
C GLU A 42 -7.78 -7.73 3.90
N LYS A 43 -8.42 -7.15 4.94
CA LYS A 43 -9.69 -6.42 4.84
C LYS A 43 -9.50 -4.89 4.85
N HIS A 44 -8.27 -4.38 4.95
CA HIS A 44 -7.94 -2.97 5.16
C HIS A 44 -7.24 -2.37 3.91
N GLU A 45 -6.17 -1.60 4.09
CA GLU A 45 -5.52 -0.81 3.04
C GLU A 45 -5.01 -1.67 1.88
N ILE A 46 -4.49 -2.87 2.14
CA ILE A 46 -4.00 -3.78 1.11
C ILE A 46 -5.10 -4.22 0.13
N LYS A 47 -6.35 -4.33 0.62
CA LYS A 47 -7.50 -4.66 -0.23
C LYS A 47 -7.79 -3.52 -1.19
N ALA A 48 -7.83 -2.29 -0.70
CA ALA A 48 -8.04 -1.10 -1.52
C ALA A 48 -6.92 -0.94 -2.57
N LEU A 49 -5.67 -1.19 -2.17
CA LEU A 49 -4.52 -1.19 -3.07
C LEU A 49 -4.68 -2.23 -4.18
N PHE A 50 -5.02 -3.47 -3.85
CA PHE A 50 -5.20 -4.54 -4.85
C PHE A 50 -6.35 -4.25 -5.81
N GLU A 51 -7.44 -3.66 -5.34
CA GLU A 51 -8.55 -3.25 -6.20
C GLU A 51 -8.15 -2.13 -7.17
N LEU A 52 -7.37 -1.13 -6.71
CA LEU A 52 -6.82 -0.09 -7.59
C LEU A 52 -5.93 -0.71 -8.68
N LEU A 53 -5.02 -1.61 -8.30
CA LEU A 53 -4.10 -2.26 -9.25
C LEU A 53 -4.84 -3.16 -10.24
N ALA A 54 -5.85 -3.91 -9.78
CA ALA A 54 -6.67 -4.75 -10.65
C ALA A 54 -7.49 -3.92 -11.66
N GLY A 55 -7.86 -2.69 -11.31
CA GLY A 55 -8.64 -1.78 -12.16
C GLY A 55 -7.80 -0.80 -13.00
N SER A 56 -6.47 -0.91 -13.00
CA SER A 56 -5.59 0.05 -13.68
C SER A 56 -4.37 -0.60 -14.33
N ASN A 57 -3.61 0.19 -15.10
CA ASN A 57 -2.31 -0.23 -15.65
C ASN A 57 -1.14 0.12 -14.71
N LEU A 58 -1.43 0.49 -13.46
CA LEU A 58 -0.41 0.83 -12.48
C LEU A 58 0.37 -0.43 -12.09
N ARG A 59 1.69 -0.32 -12.10
CA ARG A 59 2.59 -1.31 -11.49
C ARG A 59 3.30 -0.66 -10.32
N LEU A 60 3.57 -1.46 -9.30
CA LEU A 60 4.28 -1.02 -8.11
C LEU A 60 5.54 -1.86 -7.96
N LEU A 61 6.67 -1.19 -7.82
CA LEU A 61 7.94 -1.81 -7.48
C LEU A 61 8.21 -1.57 -5.99
N PRO A 62 8.41 -2.63 -5.18
CA PRO A 62 8.73 -2.46 -3.77
C PRO A 62 10.12 -1.82 -3.64
N ILE A 63 10.24 -0.79 -2.79
CA ILE A 63 11.51 -0.07 -2.58
C ILE A 63 12.04 -0.18 -1.15
N GLY A 64 11.20 -0.60 -0.18
CA GLY A 64 11.65 -0.85 1.18
C GLY A 64 10.53 -1.01 2.19
N ALA A 65 10.95 -1.37 3.41
CA ALA A 65 10.13 -1.48 4.60
C ALA A 65 10.89 -0.85 5.78
N SER A 66 10.17 -0.36 6.79
CA SER A 66 10.79 0.18 8.01
C SER A 66 11.25 -0.90 9.00
N ASP A 67 10.91 -2.16 8.76
CA ASP A 67 11.40 -3.33 9.51
C ASP A 67 11.64 -4.53 8.57
N ASN A 68 12.24 -5.59 9.10
CA ASN A 68 12.45 -6.85 8.41
C ASN A 68 11.12 -7.49 7.98
N ILE A 69 11.08 -7.91 6.72
CA ILE A 69 9.96 -8.65 6.14
C ILE A 69 10.17 -10.14 6.43
N ASP A 70 9.39 -10.68 7.36
CA ASP A 70 9.44 -12.09 7.73
C ASP A 70 8.52 -12.91 6.83
N LEU A 71 9.07 -13.89 6.10
CA LEU A 71 8.29 -14.83 5.26
C LEU A 71 7.49 -15.86 6.09
N LYS A 72 7.77 -15.95 7.39
CA LYS A 72 7.05 -16.76 8.38
C LYS A 72 6.58 -15.85 9.50
N PRO A 73 5.63 -14.95 9.22
CA PRO A 73 5.21 -13.99 10.21
C PRO A 73 4.61 -14.71 11.42
N VAL A 74 5.11 -14.36 12.60
CA VAL A 74 4.37 -14.64 13.84
C VAL A 74 3.20 -13.66 13.84
N ARG A 75 1.97 -14.17 13.94
CA ARG A 75 0.80 -13.30 14.13
C ARG A 75 1.07 -12.40 15.34
N ASP A 76 0.72 -11.12 15.26
CA ASP A 76 0.91 -10.09 16.31
C ASP A 76 2.26 -9.37 16.34
N LYS A 77 2.98 -9.28 15.21
CA LYS A 77 4.04 -8.27 15.08
C LYS A 77 3.38 -6.89 14.95
N SER A 78 4.03 -5.86 15.48
CA SER A 78 3.59 -4.48 15.21
C SER A 78 3.60 -4.23 13.70
N PRO A 79 2.59 -3.51 13.18
CA PRO A 79 2.61 -3.08 11.80
C PRO A 79 3.85 -2.21 11.54
N PHE A 80 4.31 -2.22 10.30
CA PHE A 80 5.46 -1.43 9.87
C PHE A 80 5.21 -0.87 8.47
N SER A 81 5.78 0.30 8.24
CA SER A 81 5.57 1.02 7.01
C SER A 81 6.22 0.32 5.81
N PHE A 82 5.53 0.37 4.67
CA PHE A 82 5.97 -0.26 3.43
C PHE A 82 5.89 0.72 2.26
N ALA A 83 6.93 0.74 1.43
CA ALA A 83 7.05 1.71 0.35
C ALA A 83 7.15 1.06 -1.03
N PHE A 84 6.50 1.69 -2.00
CA PHE A 84 6.56 1.36 -3.42
C PHE A 84 6.91 2.58 -4.25
N VAL A 85 7.45 2.34 -5.44
CA VAL A 85 7.48 3.32 -6.53
C VAL A 85 6.56 2.85 -7.66
N THR A 86 5.76 3.76 -8.22
CA THR A 86 4.91 3.46 -9.36
C THR A 86 5.73 3.35 -10.64
N ASP A 87 5.42 2.35 -11.43
CA ASP A 87 5.86 2.19 -12.81
C ASP A 87 4.61 2.07 -13.69
N ILE A 88 4.50 2.93 -14.70
CA ILE A 88 3.35 2.96 -15.61
C ILE A 88 3.92 2.66 -16.99
N GLU A 89 3.48 1.54 -17.57
CA GLU A 89 3.70 1.25 -18.99
C GLU A 89 2.91 2.21 -19.89
#